data_AF-A0A1V4EQB5-F1
#
_entry.id   AF-A0A1V4EQB5-F1
#
_cell.length_a   1.000
_cell.length_b   1.000
_cell.length_c   1.000
_cell.angle_alpha   90.00
_cell.angle_beta   90.00
_cell.angle_gamma   90.00
#
_symmetry.space_group_name_H-M   'P 1'
#
loop_
_entity.id
_entity.type
_entity.pdbx_description
1 polymer ?
#
loop_
_entity_poly.entity_id
_entity_poly.type
_entity_poly.pdbx_seq_one_letter_code
_entity_poly.pdbx_strand_id
1 'polypeptide(L)'
;MWFKPFAGRTTVIGGVLILGITVSMSGFSFAKSLFIPHPNSLLIIHKIDFPKNQNGQTYGSDMYSTSLATEPDLILTQGVDANGHPIIGYVLKQDEFLPMPKTPAEAVAMDRKPGSVRKIPLYAVNGKTVIGTFSIG
;
A
#
# COMPACT_ATOMS: atom_id res chain seq x y z
N MET A 1 -9.46 68.99 15.31
CA MET A 1 -8.58 67.86 14.93
C MET A 1 -9.40 66.59 14.92
N TRP A 2 -9.28 65.82 13.86
CA TRP A 2 -10.13 64.70 13.44
C TRP A 2 -9.47 63.38 13.88
N PHE A 3 -10.10 62.61 14.77
CA PHE A 3 -9.68 61.24 15.06
C PHE A 3 -10.57 60.26 14.29
N LYS A 4 -9.95 59.44 13.43
CA LYS A 4 -10.63 58.44 12.58
C LYS A 4 -11.04 57.20 13.40
N PRO A 5 -12.16 56.53 13.11
CA PRO A 5 -12.55 55.31 13.81
C PRO A 5 -11.78 54.11 13.25
N PHE A 6 -10.69 53.71 13.91
CA PHE A 6 -9.93 52.50 13.58
C PHE A 6 -10.53 51.22 14.22
N ALA A 7 -11.70 51.32 14.85
CA ALA A 7 -12.30 50.25 15.66
C ALA A 7 -13.31 49.35 14.91
N GLY A 8 -13.72 49.71 13.68
CA GLY A 8 -14.76 48.95 12.96
C GLY A 8 -14.25 47.68 12.26
N ARG A 9 -12.96 47.64 11.87
CA ARG A 9 -12.42 46.54 11.04
C ARG A 9 -11.91 45.34 11.84
N THR A 10 -11.48 45.55 13.08
CA THR A 10 -10.96 44.47 13.96
C THR A 10 -12.08 43.60 14.54
N THR A 11 -13.26 44.15 14.78
CA THR A 11 -14.41 43.39 15.31
C THR A 11 -14.99 42.41 14.29
N VAL A 12 -14.96 42.75 13.00
CA VAL A 12 -15.49 41.88 11.92
C VAL A 12 -14.61 40.64 11.70
N ILE A 13 -13.29 40.78 11.81
CA ILE A 13 -12.34 39.66 11.59
C ILE A 13 -12.40 38.65 12.76
N GLY A 14 -12.60 39.12 14.00
CA GLY A 14 -12.76 38.25 15.17
C GLY A 14 -14.04 37.40 15.14
N GLY A 15 -15.14 37.95 14.61
CA GLY A 15 -16.41 37.22 14.48
C GLY A 15 -16.41 36.10 13.42
N VAL A 16 -15.67 36.30 12.32
CA VAL A 16 -15.60 35.33 11.21
C VAL A 16 -14.77 34.09 11.58
N LEU A 17 -13.74 34.23 12.42
CA LEU A 17 -12.88 33.11 12.86
C LEU A 17 -13.62 32.12 13.78
N ILE A 18 -14.55 32.59 14.62
CA ILE A 18 -15.27 31.73 15.58
C ILE A 18 -16.37 30.91 14.88
N LEU A 19 -17.01 31.45 13.84
CA LEU A 19 -18.02 30.72 13.05
C LEU A 19 -17.40 29.65 12.13
N GLY A 20 -16.16 29.83 11.66
CA GLY A 20 -15.46 28.82 10.86
C GLY A 20 -15.10 27.55 11.64
N ILE A 21 -14.82 27.67 12.94
CA ILE A 21 -14.44 26.54 13.80
C ILE A 21 -15.66 25.67 14.14
N THR A 22 -16.85 26.25 14.37
CA THR A 22 -18.04 25.47 14.71
C THR A 22 -18.60 24.69 13.54
N VAL A 23 -18.58 25.25 12.32
CA VAL A 23 -18.98 24.52 11.09
C VAL A 23 -18.06 23.33 10.81
N SER A 24 -16.78 23.41 11.20
CA SER A 24 -15.84 22.29 11.04
C SER A 24 -16.18 21.09 11.94
N MET A 25 -16.78 21.31 13.11
CA MET A 25 -17.08 20.23 14.07
C MET A 25 -18.29 19.38 13.64
N SER A 26 -19.20 19.93 12.84
CA SER A 26 -20.36 19.22 12.29
C SER A 26 -19.99 18.31 11.10
N GLY A 27 -19.00 18.70 10.29
CA GLY A 27 -18.49 17.88 9.18
C GLY A 27 -17.77 16.60 9.66
N PHE A 28 -17.09 16.67 10.81
CA PHE A 28 -16.39 15.53 11.39
C PHE A 28 -17.34 14.45 11.95
N SER A 29 -18.60 14.82 12.24
CA SER A 29 -19.61 13.89 12.76
C SER A 29 -20.34 13.10 11.66
N PHE A 30 -20.41 13.62 10.43
CA PHE A 30 -21.03 12.91 9.29
C PHE A 30 -20.18 11.73 8.79
N ALA A 31 -18.86 11.79 8.95
CA ALA A 31 -17.98 10.67 8.58
C ALA A 31 -18.14 9.44 9.51
N LYS A 32 -18.63 9.62 10.75
CA LYS A 32 -18.79 8.51 11.69
C LYS A 32 -20.06 7.69 11.50
N SER A 33 -21.14 8.25 10.96
CA SER A 33 -22.41 7.51 10.78
C SER A 33 -22.46 6.63 9.52
N LEU A 34 -21.47 6.72 8.62
CA LEU A 34 -21.31 5.80 7.49
C LEU A 34 -20.69 4.46 7.92
N PHE A 35 -20.13 4.38 9.14
CA PHE A 35 -19.81 3.14 9.81
C PHE A 35 -20.99 2.74 10.70
N ILE A 36 -22.01 2.14 10.11
CA ILE A 36 -22.93 1.28 10.86
C ILE A 36 -22.30 -0.12 10.81
N PRO A 37 -21.63 -0.61 11.86
CA PRO A 37 -21.26 -2.01 11.91
C PRO A 37 -22.57 -2.79 11.99
N HIS A 38 -22.90 -3.50 10.89
CA HIS A 38 -24.06 -4.36 10.87
C HIS A 38 -23.91 -5.38 12.02
N PRO A 39 -24.93 -5.64 12.85
CA PRO A 39 -24.83 -6.56 13.99
C PRO A 39 -24.57 -8.02 13.60
N ASN A 40 -24.61 -8.32 12.30
CA ASN A 40 -24.18 -9.59 11.68
C ASN A 40 -22.93 -9.40 10.82
N SER A 41 -22.03 -8.49 11.21
CA SER A 41 -20.64 -8.52 10.78
C SER A 41 -20.01 -9.73 11.46
N LEU A 42 -20.40 -10.92 11.01
CA LEU A 42 -19.58 -12.11 11.10
C LEU A 42 -18.17 -11.64 10.77
N LEU A 43 -17.19 -12.09 11.54
CA LEU A 43 -15.78 -12.00 11.15
C LEU A 43 -15.66 -12.73 9.80
N ILE A 44 -16.01 -12.06 8.71
CA ILE A 44 -15.51 -12.37 7.39
C ILE A 44 -14.06 -11.94 7.55
N ILE A 45 -13.24 -12.81 8.14
CA ILE A 45 -11.89 -12.97 7.64
C ILE A 45 -12.14 -13.17 6.16
N HIS A 46 -11.91 -12.11 5.38
CA HIS A 46 -11.95 -12.18 3.93
C HIS A 46 -10.74 -13.04 3.58
N LYS A 47 -10.93 -14.35 3.76
CA LYS A 47 -9.99 -15.37 3.37
C LYS A 47 -10.01 -15.30 1.87
N ILE A 48 -9.07 -14.56 1.32
CA ILE A 48 -8.87 -14.48 -0.12
C ILE A 48 -8.51 -15.89 -0.55
N ASP A 49 -9.42 -16.53 -1.28
CA ASP A 49 -9.17 -17.84 -1.82
C ASP A 49 -8.49 -17.66 -3.18
N PHE A 50 -7.17 -17.79 -3.17
CA PHE A 50 -6.38 -17.70 -4.39
C PHE A 50 -6.52 -18.99 -5.21
N PRO A 51 -6.68 -18.89 -6.54
CA PRO A 51 -6.60 -20.06 -7.40
C PRO A 51 -5.23 -20.73 -7.26
N LYS A 52 -5.20 -22.05 -7.45
CA LYS A 52 -3.98 -22.84 -7.41
C LYS A 52 -3.57 -23.28 -8.81
N ASN A 53 -2.27 -23.25 -9.08
CA ASN A 53 -1.72 -23.80 -10.31
C ASN A 53 -1.53 -25.33 -10.22
N GLN A 54 -1.04 -25.95 -11.29
CA GLN A 54 -0.78 -27.39 -11.38
C GLN A 54 0.22 -27.93 -10.34
N ASN A 55 1.05 -27.08 -9.74
CA ASN A 55 1.98 -27.44 -8.67
C ASN A 55 1.39 -27.19 -7.27
N GLY A 56 0.12 -26.77 -7.17
CA GLY A 56 -0.54 -26.46 -5.91
C GLY A 56 -0.21 -25.08 -5.33
N GLN A 57 0.56 -24.25 -6.05
CA GLN A 57 0.92 -22.89 -5.61
C GLN A 57 -0.26 -21.94 -5.84
N THR A 58 -0.52 -21.08 -4.86
CA THR A 58 -1.51 -20.01 -4.97
C THR A 58 -0.98 -18.85 -5.82
N TYR A 59 -1.81 -18.25 -6.66
CA TYR A 59 -1.40 -17.12 -7.50
C TYR A 59 -2.46 -16.01 -7.54
N GLY A 60 -2.02 -14.75 -7.63
CA GLY A 60 -2.92 -13.61 -7.72
C GLY A 60 -2.29 -12.30 -7.26
N SER A 61 -3.11 -11.26 -7.18
CA SER A 61 -2.69 -9.98 -6.59
C SER A 61 -2.76 -10.05 -5.07
N ASP A 62 -1.71 -9.56 -4.42
CA ASP A 62 -1.58 -9.35 -2.99
C ASP A 62 -2.29 -8.09 -2.47
N MET A 63 -2.95 -7.30 -3.33
CA MET A 63 -3.54 -6.00 -2.98
C MET A 63 -4.52 -6.04 -1.80
N TYR A 64 -5.16 -7.18 -1.56
CA TYR A 64 -6.10 -7.37 -0.45
C TYR A 64 -5.53 -8.21 0.71
N SER A 65 -4.29 -8.71 0.58
CA SER A 65 -3.63 -9.49 1.60
C SER A 65 -3.30 -8.60 2.80
N THR A 66 -3.74 -9.02 3.99
CA THR A 66 -3.59 -8.26 5.24
C THR A 66 -2.26 -8.52 5.95
N SER A 67 -1.50 -9.51 5.51
CA SER A 67 -0.22 -9.92 6.10
C SER A 67 0.58 -10.74 5.10
N LEU A 68 1.90 -10.85 5.33
CA LEU A 68 2.75 -11.79 4.58
C LEU A 68 2.19 -13.22 4.63
N ALA A 69 1.52 -13.66 5.69
CA ALA A 69 0.96 -15.02 5.75
C ALA A 69 -0.24 -15.24 4.81
N THR A 70 -0.93 -14.18 4.40
CA THR A 70 -2.14 -14.21 3.57
C THR A 70 -1.90 -13.83 2.11
N GLU A 71 -0.64 -13.62 1.72
CA GLU A 71 -0.23 -13.41 0.32
C GLU A 71 -0.14 -14.73 -0.45
N PRO A 72 -0.43 -14.71 -1.76
CA PRO A 72 -0.26 -15.88 -2.62
C PRO A 72 1.23 -16.24 -2.77
N ASP A 73 1.50 -17.48 -3.16
CA ASP A 73 2.87 -17.94 -3.43
C ASP A 73 3.48 -17.25 -4.66
N LEU A 74 2.63 -16.94 -5.63
CA LEU A 74 2.93 -16.23 -6.88
C LEU A 74 2.18 -14.90 -6.92
N ILE A 75 2.91 -13.80 -6.72
CA ILE A 75 2.37 -12.45 -6.61
C ILE A 75 2.37 -11.79 -7.99
N LEU A 76 1.20 -11.35 -8.43
CA LEU A 76 1.00 -10.71 -9.73
C LEU A 76 1.80 -9.40 -9.80
N THR A 77 2.64 -9.25 -10.83
CA THR A 77 3.38 -8.01 -11.06
C THR A 77 3.59 -7.72 -12.55
N GLN A 78 3.99 -6.49 -12.85
CA GLN A 78 4.46 -6.10 -14.17
C GLN A 78 5.99 -6.02 -14.18
N GLY A 79 6.62 -6.81 -15.05
CA GLY A 79 8.05 -6.76 -15.31
C GLY A 79 8.35 -6.45 -16.77
N VAL A 80 9.53 -6.84 -17.22
CA VAL A 80 9.98 -6.72 -18.61
C VAL A 80 10.38 -8.07 -19.20
N ASP A 81 10.07 -8.30 -20.47
CA ASP A 81 10.50 -9.48 -21.22
C ASP A 81 12.00 -9.40 -21.59
N ALA A 82 12.50 -10.40 -22.32
CA ALA A 82 13.89 -10.43 -22.77
C ALA A 82 14.27 -9.28 -23.74
N ASN A 83 13.29 -8.65 -24.39
CA ASN A 83 13.47 -7.54 -25.32
C ASN A 83 13.26 -6.17 -24.65
N GLY A 84 12.89 -6.14 -23.37
CA GLY A 84 12.60 -4.93 -22.61
C GLY A 84 11.15 -4.42 -22.71
N HIS A 85 10.23 -5.19 -23.29
CA HIS A 85 8.82 -4.83 -23.35
C HIS A 85 8.11 -5.16 -22.04
N PRO A 86 7.11 -4.36 -21.61
CA PRO A 86 6.34 -4.65 -20.42
C PRO A 86 5.56 -5.97 -20.58
N ILE A 87 5.60 -6.80 -19.55
CA ILE A 87 4.89 -8.08 -19.52
C ILE A 87 4.34 -8.34 -18.12
N ILE A 88 3.12 -8.89 -18.06
CA ILE A 88 2.49 -9.31 -16.81
C ILE A 88 2.93 -10.74 -16.49
N GLY A 89 3.32 -10.95 -15.24
CA GLY A 89 3.70 -12.26 -14.74
C GLY A 89 3.62 -12.30 -13.22
N TYR A 90 4.36 -13.22 -12.62
CA TYR A 90 4.31 -13.47 -11.20
C TYR A 90 5.71 -13.50 -10.60
N VAL A 91 5.85 -12.94 -9.41
CA VAL A 91 7.05 -13.06 -8.59
C VAL A 91 6.82 -14.13 -7.54
N LEU A 92 7.83 -14.94 -7.25
CA LEU A 92 7.74 -15.81 -6.08
C LEU A 92 7.86 -14.93 -4.83
N LYS A 93 6.93 -15.11 -3.89
CA LYS A 93 6.94 -14.42 -2.60
C LYS A 93 8.27 -14.55 -1.84
N GLN A 94 8.92 -15.72 -1.93
CA GLN A 94 10.24 -15.96 -1.33
C GLN A 94 11.36 -15.15 -1.99
N ASP A 95 11.20 -14.83 -3.27
CA ASP A 95 12.17 -14.02 -4.02
C ASP A 95 11.92 -12.52 -3.81
N GLU A 96 10.78 -12.11 -3.28
CA GLU A 96 10.51 -10.70 -3.02
C GLU A 96 11.34 -10.17 -1.86
N PHE A 97 11.32 -10.89 -0.73
CA PHE A 97 11.97 -10.45 0.50
C PHE A 97 13.41 -10.97 0.61
N LEU A 98 14.31 -10.11 1.10
CA LEU A 98 15.62 -10.56 1.54
C LEU A 98 15.50 -11.28 2.88
N PRO A 99 16.39 -12.24 3.17
CA PRO A 99 16.48 -12.81 4.51
C PRO A 99 16.70 -11.68 5.52
N MET A 100 15.91 -11.66 6.60
CA MET A 100 16.14 -10.72 7.69
C MET A 100 17.52 -10.96 8.30
N PRO A 101 18.33 -9.91 8.50
CA PRO A 101 19.59 -10.04 9.22
C PRO A 101 19.32 -10.47 10.65
N LYS A 102 20.11 -11.41 11.16
CA LYS A 102 19.99 -11.90 12.56
C LYS A 102 20.87 -11.10 13.51
N THR A 103 21.82 -10.34 12.98
CA THR A 103 22.74 -9.51 13.76
C THR A 103 22.89 -8.10 13.16
N PRO A 104 23.28 -7.10 13.97
CA PRO A 104 23.58 -5.77 13.45
C PRO A 104 24.70 -5.77 12.39
N ALA A 105 25.71 -6.64 12.54
CA ALA A 105 26.80 -6.76 11.57
C ALA A 105 26.29 -7.31 10.22
N GLU A 106 25.41 -8.31 10.24
CA GLU A 106 24.74 -8.79 9.03
C GLU A 106 23.87 -7.71 8.39
N ALA A 107 23.17 -6.89 9.19
CA ALA A 107 22.36 -5.79 8.66
C ALA A 107 23.21 -4.76 7.90
N VAL A 108 24.38 -4.39 8.44
CA VAL A 108 25.35 -3.51 7.77
C VAL A 108 25.91 -4.16 6.50
N ALA A 109 26.16 -5.47 6.52
CA ALA A 109 26.64 -6.19 5.34
C ALA A 109 25.56 -6.35 4.24
N MET A 110 24.28 -6.42 4.64
CA MET A 110 23.14 -6.46 3.72
C MET A 110 22.73 -5.08 3.21
N ASP A 111 23.27 -4.01 3.78
CA ASP A 111 22.99 -2.64 3.37
C ASP A 111 23.43 -2.44 1.92
N ARG A 112 22.45 -2.14 1.05
CA ARG A 112 22.70 -1.99 -0.38
C ARG A 112 23.16 -0.58 -0.66
N LYS A 113 24.13 -0.45 -1.56
CA LYS A 113 24.54 0.86 -2.05
C LYS A 113 23.34 1.59 -2.65
N PRO A 114 23.19 2.90 -2.40
CA PRO A 114 22.17 3.72 -3.07
C PRO A 114 22.22 3.51 -4.59
N GLY A 115 21.06 3.25 -5.20
CA GLY A 115 20.92 2.97 -6.64
C GLY A 115 21.17 1.52 -7.07
N SER A 116 21.34 0.58 -6.13
CA SER A 116 21.46 -0.85 -6.45
C SER A 116 20.10 -1.44 -6.81
N VAL A 117 19.90 -1.75 -8.09
CA VAL A 117 18.69 -2.44 -8.56
C VAL A 117 18.90 -3.96 -8.46
N ARG A 118 18.04 -4.64 -7.70
CA ARG A 118 17.90 -6.09 -7.70
C ARG A 118 16.90 -6.53 -8.76
N LYS A 119 17.33 -7.51 -9.54
CA LYS A 119 16.50 -8.20 -10.53
C LYS A 119 15.93 -9.47 -9.91
N ILE A 120 14.62 -9.64 -10.01
CA ILE A 120 13.88 -10.82 -9.58
C ILE A 120 13.29 -11.49 -10.83
N PRO A 121 13.39 -12.83 -10.99
CA PRO A 121 12.76 -13.51 -12.11
C PRO A 121 11.25 -13.30 -12.13
N LEU A 122 10.70 -13.06 -13.32
CA LEU A 122 9.26 -13.00 -13.54
C LEU A 122 8.81 -14.33 -14.13
N TYR A 123 7.88 -15.00 -13.45
CA TYR A 123 7.38 -16.33 -13.81
C TYR A 123 6.01 -16.28 -14.49
N ALA A 124 5.71 -17.29 -15.31
CA ALA A 124 4.36 -17.60 -15.73
C ALA A 124 3.53 -18.17 -14.56
N VAL A 125 2.21 -18.30 -14.75
CA VAL A 125 1.27 -18.84 -13.75
C VAL A 125 1.63 -20.25 -13.25
N ASN A 126 2.40 -21.01 -14.04
CA ASN A 126 2.91 -22.33 -13.64
C ASN A 126 4.02 -22.28 -12.57
N GLY A 127 4.51 -21.09 -12.19
CA GLY A 127 5.54 -20.90 -11.16
C GLY A 127 6.91 -21.48 -11.48
N LYS A 128 7.17 -21.88 -12.73
CA LYS A 128 8.42 -22.52 -13.16
C LYS A 128 9.03 -21.85 -14.39
N THR A 129 8.20 -21.48 -15.36
CA THR A 129 8.67 -20.85 -16.59
C THR A 129 8.99 -19.40 -16.33
N VAL A 130 10.25 -19.00 -16.51
CA VAL A 130 10.67 -17.59 -16.47
C VAL A 130 10.30 -16.93 -17.80
N ILE A 131 9.56 -15.82 -17.73
CA ILE A 131 9.07 -15.06 -18.88
C ILE A 131 9.64 -13.64 -18.94
N GLY A 132 10.37 -13.22 -17.90
CA GLY A 132 10.92 -11.87 -17.84
C GLY A 132 11.66 -11.59 -16.53
N THR A 133 11.77 -10.32 -16.20
CA THR A 133 12.43 -9.84 -14.99
C THR A 133 11.66 -8.67 -14.38
N PHE A 134 11.52 -8.68 -13.06
CA PHE A 134 11.05 -7.56 -12.25
C PHE A 134 12.24 -6.89 -11.55
N SER A 135 12.26 -5.56 -11.48
CA SER A 135 13.38 -4.80 -10.90
C SER A 135 12.92 -4.02 -9.69
N ILE A 136 13.61 -4.19 -8.56
CA ILE A 136 13.40 -3.47 -7.30
C ILE A 136 14.70 -2.74 -6.93
N GLY A 137 14.66 -1.48 -6.51
CA GLY A 137 15.86 -0.68 -6.23
C GLY A 137 15.59 0.52 -5.36
#